data_AF-A0A9C8HX02-F1
#
_entry.id   AF-A0A9C8HX02-F1
#
_cell.length_a   1.000
_cell.length_b   1.000
_cell.length_c   1.000
_cell.angle_alpha   90.00
_cell.angle_beta   90.00
_cell.angle_gamma   90.00
#
_symmetry.space_group_name_H-M   'P 1'
#
loop_
_entity.id
_entity.type
_entity.pdbx_description
1 polymer ?
#
loop_
_entity_poly.entity_id
_entity_poly.type
_entity_poly.pdbx_seq_one_letter_code
_entity_poly.pdbx_strand_id
1 'polypeptide(L)'
;NTFLHVKDDGLELFGFFTTEELKMFKSLLTVSKIGPKIALGILSAISFEQFREALENKNVDKLTGISGVGKKTAQRIILELSGKLVFDDDIKVQGKDRENSVLNDAVDALMTLGFNKQESIEAIKQTGIEINRETQLQELIKESLKRLRT
;
A
#
# COMPACT_ATOMS: atom_id res chain seq x y z
N ASN A 1 -5.68 10.85 -7.85
CA ASN A 1 -4.30 10.45 -7.46
C ASN A 1 -3.45 11.69 -7.18
N THR A 2 -3.60 12.32 -6.01
CA THR A 2 -2.86 13.54 -5.64
C THR A 2 -2.25 13.43 -4.24
N PHE A 3 -1.20 14.21 -4.00
CA PHE A 3 -0.56 14.38 -2.70
C PHE A 3 -0.40 15.88 -2.40
N LEU A 4 -0.99 16.35 -1.30
CA LEU A 4 -0.82 17.70 -0.81
C LEU A 4 0.33 17.73 0.20
N HIS A 5 1.35 18.52 -0.08
CA HIS A 5 2.47 18.77 0.80
C HIS A 5 2.33 20.14 1.46
N VAL A 6 2.21 20.13 2.78
CA VAL A 6 2.08 21.34 3.60
C VAL A 6 3.45 21.73 4.12
N LYS A 7 3.88 22.97 3.85
CA LYS A 7 5.10 23.58 4.37
C LYS A 7 4.74 24.86 5.13
N ASP A 8 5.70 25.38 5.87
CA ASP A 8 5.56 26.65 6.59
C ASP A 8 5.36 27.85 5.63
N ASP A 9 5.90 27.76 4.41
CA ASP A 9 5.88 28.81 3.39
C ASP A 9 4.81 28.62 2.30
N GLY A 10 4.00 27.56 2.39
CA GLY A 10 2.89 27.34 1.46
C GLY A 10 2.45 25.89 1.28
N LEU A 11 1.65 25.68 0.24
CA LEU A 11 1.08 24.40 -0.15
C LEU A 11 1.60 24.00 -1.52
N GLU A 12 2.05 22.76 -1.66
CA GLU A 12 2.43 22.16 -2.95
C GLU A 12 1.51 20.96 -3.24
N LEU A 13 0.94 20.90 -4.44
CA LEU A 13 0.11 19.77 -4.88
C LEU A 13 0.85 18.97 -5.95
N PHE A 14 1.01 17.67 -5.71
CA PHE A 14 1.61 16.73 -6.66
C PHE A 14 0.52 15.83 -7.23
N GLY A 15 0.48 15.71 -8.57
CA GLY A 15 -0.46 14.85 -9.30
C GLY A 15 0.24 13.65 -9.91
N PHE A 16 -0.44 12.50 -9.91
CA PHE A 16 0.05 11.23 -10.46
C PHE A 16 -0.99 10.66 -11.41
N PHE A 17 -0.53 9.94 -12.43
CA PHE A 17 -1.42 9.31 -13.40
C PHE A 17 -2.08 8.09 -12.77
N THR A 18 -1.29 7.26 -12.07
CA THR A 18 -1.78 6.02 -11.45
C THR A 18 -1.74 6.06 -9.92
N THR A 19 -2.44 5.09 -9.30
CA THR A 19 -2.46 4.94 -7.84
C THR A 19 -1.13 4.36 -7.36
N GLU A 20 -0.50 3.50 -8.15
CA GLU A 20 0.81 2.89 -7.89
C GLU A 20 1.90 3.96 -7.83
N GLU A 21 1.88 4.92 -8.75
CA GLU A 21 2.79 6.08 -8.73
C GLU A 21 2.63 6.90 -7.44
N LEU A 22 1.38 7.16 -7.02
CA LEU A 22 1.11 7.87 -5.75
C LEU A 22 1.59 7.06 -4.53
N LYS A 23 1.38 5.74 -4.51
CA LYS A 23 1.85 4.85 -3.43
C LYS A 23 3.38 4.83 -3.38
N MET A 24 4.04 4.73 -4.53
CA MET A 24 5.50 4.79 -4.64
C MET A 24 6.03 6.15 -4.18
N PHE A 25 5.40 7.25 -4.60
CA PHE A 25 5.78 8.60 -4.15
C PHE A 25 5.73 8.73 -2.63
N LYS A 26 4.61 8.33 -2.00
CA LYS A 26 4.46 8.35 -0.54
C LYS A 26 5.50 7.48 0.15
N SER A 27 5.81 6.31 -0.40
CA SER A 27 6.82 5.39 0.15
C SER A 27 8.21 6.02 0.07
N LEU A 28 8.56 6.64 -1.05
CA LEU A 28 9.83 7.35 -1.23
C LEU A 28 10.00 8.47 -0.19
N LEU A 29 8.94 9.20 0.14
CA LEU A 29 8.98 10.26 1.17
C LEU A 29 9.28 9.73 2.59
N THR A 30 9.07 8.44 2.86
CA THR A 30 9.45 7.85 4.16
C THR A 30 10.95 7.64 4.29
N VAL A 31 11.68 7.63 3.17
CA VAL A 31 13.12 7.39 3.15
C VAL A 31 13.87 8.65 3.55
N SER A 32 14.77 8.52 4.53
CA SER A 32 15.58 9.65 4.99
C SER A 32 16.35 10.30 3.84
N LYS A 33 16.31 11.64 3.78
CA LYS A 33 16.91 12.50 2.74
C LYS A 33 16.20 12.47 1.37
N ILE A 34 15.03 11.86 1.27
CA ILE A 34 14.20 11.95 0.07
C ILE A 34 13.05 12.92 0.32
N GLY A 35 13.13 14.08 -0.32
CA GLY A 35 12.04 15.05 -0.36
C GLY A 35 11.17 14.93 -1.62
N PRO A 36 10.07 15.69 -1.70
CA PRO A 36 9.13 15.65 -2.83
C PRO A 36 9.77 15.82 -4.20
N LYS A 37 10.75 16.73 -4.34
CA LYS A 37 11.46 16.96 -5.61
C LYS A 37 12.26 15.72 -6.07
N ILE A 38 12.96 15.06 -5.15
CA ILE A 38 13.74 13.86 -5.47
C ILE A 38 12.80 12.69 -5.77
N ALA A 39 11.75 12.51 -4.96
CA ALA A 39 10.76 11.46 -5.19
C ALA A 39 10.07 11.60 -6.56
N LEU A 40 9.73 12.82 -6.95
CA LEU A 40 9.18 13.11 -8.28
C LEU A 40 10.21 12.84 -9.40
N GLY A 41 11.48 13.20 -9.17
CA GLY A 41 12.58 12.90 -10.09
C GLY A 41 12.78 11.39 -10.31
N ILE A 42 12.64 10.57 -9.26
CA ILE A 42 12.68 9.11 -9.36
C ILE A 42 11.55 8.59 -10.25
N LEU A 43 10.31 8.99 -9.97
CA LEU A 43 9.13 8.60 -10.76
C LEU A 43 9.19 9.08 -12.22
N SER A 44 9.90 10.16 -12.49
CA SER A 44 10.10 10.68 -13.84
C SER A 44 11.20 9.94 -14.61
N ALA A 45 12.14 9.30 -13.90
CA ALA A 45 13.29 8.65 -14.51
C ALA A 45 13.07 7.17 -14.81
N ILE A 46 12.25 6.49 -14.00
CA ILE A 46 11.99 5.05 -14.10
C ILE A 46 10.52 4.75 -13.81
N SER A 47 9.98 3.75 -14.50
CA SER A 47 8.62 3.30 -14.23
C SER A 47 8.52 2.57 -12.89
N PHE A 48 7.30 2.44 -12.39
CA PHE A 48 7.01 1.66 -11.18
C PHE A 48 7.59 0.23 -11.26
N GLU A 49 7.40 -0.46 -12.38
CA GLU A 49 7.93 -1.81 -12.60
C GLU A 49 9.47 -1.84 -12.61
N GLN A 50 10.10 -0.85 -13.25
CA GLN A 50 11.56 -0.76 -13.27
C GLN A 50 12.14 -0.47 -11.89
N PHE A 51 11.44 0.32 -11.07
CA PHE A 51 11.80 0.59 -9.69
C PHE A 51 11.64 -0.65 -8.81
N ARG A 52 10.51 -1.36 -8.95
CA ARG A 52 10.27 -2.64 -8.29
C ARG A 52 11.41 -3.63 -8.56
N GLU A 53 11.72 -3.84 -9.83
CA GLU A 53 12.81 -4.72 -10.26
C GLU A 53 14.15 -4.27 -9.66
N ALA A 54 14.40 -2.96 -9.56
CA ALA A 54 15.62 -2.42 -8.95
C ALA A 54 15.70 -2.74 -7.45
N LEU A 55 14.57 -2.70 -6.73
CA LEU A 55 14.50 -3.04 -5.31
C LEU A 55 14.66 -4.55 -5.07
N GLU A 56 14.00 -5.39 -5.87
CA GLU A 56 14.06 -6.84 -5.77
C GLU A 56 15.47 -7.37 -6.05
N ASN A 57 16.09 -6.88 -7.13
CA ASN A 57 17.45 -7.26 -7.51
C ASN A 57 18.54 -6.51 -6.75
N LYS A 58 18.17 -5.62 -5.82
CA LYS A 58 19.10 -4.74 -5.08
C LYS A 58 20.05 -3.99 -6.01
N ASN A 59 19.55 -3.56 -7.17
CA ASN A 59 20.34 -2.91 -8.21
C ASN A 59 20.59 -1.43 -7.84
N VAL A 60 21.65 -1.20 -7.08
CA VAL A 60 22.08 0.13 -6.62
C VAL A 60 22.38 1.04 -7.80
N ASP A 61 23.04 0.53 -8.84
CA ASP A 61 23.51 1.35 -9.97
C ASP A 61 22.36 1.98 -10.74
N LYS A 62 21.28 1.21 -10.96
CA LYS A 62 20.04 1.67 -11.60
C LYS A 62 19.40 2.86 -10.87
N LEU A 63 19.51 2.89 -9.53
CA LEU A 63 19.01 4.01 -8.74
C LEU A 63 19.98 5.20 -8.68
N THR A 64 21.29 4.96 -8.71
CA THR A 64 22.28 6.04 -8.68
C THR A 64 22.35 6.86 -9.96
N GLY A 65 21.84 6.35 -11.08
CA GLY A 65 21.72 7.11 -12.33
C GLY A 65 20.69 8.25 -12.26
N ILE A 66 19.87 8.29 -11.21
CA ILE A 66 18.82 9.29 -11.04
C ILE A 66 19.40 10.55 -10.40
N SER A 67 19.14 11.71 -11.00
CA SER A 67 19.58 13.00 -10.47
C SER A 67 19.09 13.20 -9.04
N GLY A 68 20.01 13.50 -8.11
CA GLY A 68 19.73 13.64 -6.68
C GLY A 68 19.76 12.34 -5.87
N VAL A 69 19.98 11.18 -6.50
CA VAL A 69 20.12 9.89 -5.81
C VAL A 69 21.58 9.43 -5.84
N GLY A 70 22.32 9.69 -4.76
CA GLY A 70 23.68 9.17 -4.60
C GLY A 70 23.72 7.72 -4.12
N LYS A 71 24.89 7.08 -4.16
CA LYS A 71 25.10 5.66 -3.75
C LYS A 71 24.53 5.34 -2.36
N LYS A 72 24.74 6.21 -1.37
CA LYS A 72 24.21 6.04 -0.01
C LYS A 72 22.68 6.11 0.03
N THR A 73 22.10 7.04 -0.74
CA THR A 73 20.64 7.19 -0.85
C THR A 73 20.04 5.98 -1.56
N ALA A 74 20.63 5.53 -2.67
CA ALA A 74 20.20 4.32 -3.38
C ALA A 74 20.20 3.07 -2.50
N GLN A 75 21.29 2.84 -1.75
CA GLN A 75 21.37 1.73 -0.80
C GLN A 75 20.30 1.84 0.30
N ARG A 76 20.02 3.06 0.77
CA ARG A 76 19.00 3.32 1.78
C ARG A 76 17.59 3.08 1.24
N ILE A 77 17.31 3.51 0.01
CA ILE A 77 16.04 3.24 -0.69
C ILE A 77 15.81 1.72 -0.75
N ILE A 78 16.81 0.96 -1.20
CA ILE A 78 16.71 -0.50 -1.28
C ILE A 78 16.45 -1.07 0.12
N LEU A 79 17.27 -0.74 1.11
CA LEU A 79 17.12 -1.27 2.46
C LEU A 79 15.75 -0.96 3.09
N GLU A 80 15.28 0.28 2.95
CA GLU A 80 14.08 0.75 3.64
C GLU A 80 12.79 0.38 2.89
N LEU A 81 12.83 0.19 1.56
CA LEU A 81 11.63 -0.08 0.75
C LEU A 81 11.54 -1.52 0.23
N SER A 82 12.63 -2.29 0.22
CA SER A 82 12.56 -3.73 -0.12
C SER A 82 11.54 -4.43 0.78
N GLY A 83 10.54 -5.06 0.16
CA GLY A 83 9.47 -5.78 0.85
C GLY A 83 8.39 -4.90 1.51
N LYS A 84 8.47 -3.56 1.42
CA LYS A 84 7.44 -2.65 1.96
C LYS A 84 6.46 -2.11 0.94
N LEU A 85 6.83 -2.13 -0.33
CA LEU A 85 5.88 -1.82 -1.39
C LEU A 85 4.90 -2.99 -1.46
N VAL A 86 3.70 -2.80 -0.93
CA VAL A 86 2.60 -3.75 -1.12
C VAL A 86 2.03 -3.46 -2.50
N PHE A 87 2.36 -4.35 -3.44
CA PHE A 87 1.99 -4.23 -4.84
C PHE A 87 0.57 -4.78 -5.02
N ASP A 88 -0.37 -3.98 -5.55
CA ASP A 88 -1.71 -4.49 -5.89
C ASP A 88 -1.62 -5.59 -6.98
N ASP A 89 -0.51 -5.73 -7.70
CA ASP A 89 -0.32 -6.85 -8.63
C ASP A 89 0.14 -8.15 -7.95
N ASP A 90 0.66 -8.14 -6.72
CA ASP A 90 0.82 -9.38 -5.93
C ASP A 90 -0.55 -9.97 -5.57
N ILE A 91 -1.60 -9.15 -5.65
CA ILE A 91 -2.98 -9.57 -5.49
C ILE A 91 -3.43 -10.44 -6.69
N LYS A 92 -2.79 -10.40 -7.86
CA LYS A 92 -3.17 -11.32 -8.97
C LYS A 92 -2.62 -12.74 -8.81
N VAL A 93 -1.60 -12.96 -7.98
CA VAL A 93 -0.96 -14.29 -7.82
C VAL A 93 -1.48 -15.07 -6.60
N GLN A 94 -2.15 -14.41 -5.64
CA GLN A 94 -2.48 -15.04 -4.36
C GLN A 94 -3.97 -15.05 -4.05
N GLY A 95 -4.66 -16.11 -4.48
CA GLY A 95 -6.04 -16.39 -4.05
C GLY A 95 -6.20 -16.54 -2.53
N LYS A 96 -5.13 -16.90 -1.80
CA LYS A 96 -5.13 -17.05 -0.33
C LYS A 96 -4.84 -15.76 0.44
N ASP A 97 -4.02 -14.85 -0.08
CA ASP A 97 -3.73 -13.59 0.61
C ASP A 97 -4.86 -12.57 0.45
N ARG A 98 -5.63 -12.62 -0.66
CA ARG A 98 -6.88 -11.86 -0.81
C ARG A 98 -7.88 -12.21 0.29
N GLU A 99 -8.03 -13.50 0.56
CA GLU A 99 -8.93 -14.00 1.59
C GLU A 99 -8.55 -13.42 2.96
N ASN A 100 -7.27 -13.50 3.32
CA ASN A 100 -6.76 -12.91 4.56
C ASN A 100 -6.91 -11.38 4.62
N SER A 101 -6.72 -10.67 3.50
CA SER A 101 -6.90 -9.21 3.45
C SER A 101 -8.35 -8.81 3.67
N VAL A 102 -9.30 -9.44 2.97
CA VAL A 102 -10.73 -9.14 3.10
C VAL A 102 -11.24 -9.48 4.51
N LEU A 103 -10.73 -10.55 5.12
CA LEU A 103 -11.02 -10.89 6.50
C LEU A 103 -10.52 -9.82 7.48
N ASN A 104 -9.27 -9.37 7.31
CA ASN A 104 -8.70 -8.33 8.17
C ASN A 104 -9.45 -7.00 8.03
N ASP A 105 -9.76 -6.57 6.81
CA ASP A 105 -10.53 -5.35 6.54
C ASP A 105 -11.94 -5.42 7.17
N ALA A 106 -12.58 -6.59 7.14
CA ALA A 106 -13.88 -6.80 7.75
C ALA A 106 -13.82 -6.74 9.29
N VAL A 107 -12.77 -7.32 9.89
CA VAL A 107 -12.54 -7.26 11.33
C VAL A 107 -12.31 -5.81 11.78
N ASP A 108 -11.48 -5.06 11.06
CA ASP A 108 -11.18 -3.66 11.40
C ASP A 108 -12.43 -2.77 11.26
N ALA A 109 -13.27 -3.03 10.26
CA ALA A 109 -14.55 -2.35 10.09
C ALA A 109 -15.52 -2.63 11.26
N LEU A 110 -15.65 -3.90 11.68
CA LEU A 110 -16.50 -4.27 12.83
C LEU A 110 -15.98 -3.70 14.14
N MET A 111 -14.66 -3.65 14.33
CA MET A 111 -14.04 -3.00 15.48
C MET A 111 -14.33 -1.49 15.51
N THR A 112 -14.32 -0.83 14.35
CA THR A 112 -14.71 0.58 14.23
C THR A 112 -16.18 0.82 14.59
N LEU A 113 -17.04 -0.17 14.40
CA LEU A 113 -18.46 -0.14 14.79
C LEU A 113 -18.70 -0.46 16.27
N GLY A 114 -17.64 -0.76 17.04
CA GLY A 114 -17.68 -0.95 18.49
C GLY A 114 -17.69 -2.40 18.96
N PHE A 115 -17.53 -3.38 18.07
CA PHE A 115 -17.41 -4.79 18.44
C PHE A 115 -15.99 -5.16 18.81
N ASN A 116 -15.81 -6.13 19.70
CA ASN A 116 -14.45 -6.57 20.02
C ASN A 116 -13.89 -7.49 18.93
N LYS A 117 -12.55 -7.66 18.92
CA LYS A 117 -11.86 -8.43 17.88
C LYS A 117 -12.30 -9.90 17.82
N GLN A 118 -12.54 -10.52 18.98
CA GLN A 118 -12.93 -11.93 19.06
C GLN A 118 -14.35 -12.13 18.51
N GLU A 119 -15.29 -11.30 18.93
CA GLU A 119 -16.67 -11.28 18.43
C GLU A 119 -16.71 -11.05 16.92
N SER A 120 -15.89 -10.15 16.40
CA SER A 120 -15.81 -9.83 14.97
C SER A 120 -15.34 -11.04 14.15
N ILE A 121 -14.28 -11.71 14.61
CA ILE A 121 -13.74 -12.91 13.95
C ILE A 121 -14.76 -14.06 13.97
N GLU A 122 -15.45 -14.24 15.11
CA GLU A 122 -16.45 -15.29 15.27
C GLU A 122 -17.67 -15.05 14.37
N ALA A 123 -18.21 -13.84 14.35
CA ALA A 123 -19.32 -13.47 13.49
C ALA A 123 -19.01 -13.70 12.01
N ILE A 124 -17.81 -13.31 11.57
CA ILE A 124 -17.33 -13.53 10.20
C ILE A 124 -17.24 -15.02 9.87
N LYS A 125 -16.60 -15.83 10.73
CA LYS A 125 -16.48 -17.30 10.51
C LYS A 125 -17.83 -17.98 10.42
N GLN A 126 -18.79 -17.53 11.22
CA GLN A 126 -20.13 -18.10 11.23
C GLN A 126 -20.95 -17.76 9.99
N THR A 127 -20.56 -16.75 9.19
CA THR A 127 -21.27 -16.43 7.94
C THR A 127 -21.22 -17.56 6.91
N GLY A 128 -20.18 -18.41 6.92
CA GLY A 128 -20.01 -19.51 5.96
C GLY A 128 -19.77 -19.05 4.52
N ILE A 129 -19.45 -17.76 4.32
CA ILE A 129 -19.15 -17.20 2.99
C ILE A 129 -17.76 -17.66 2.59
N GLU A 130 -17.68 -18.52 1.56
CA GLU A 130 -16.40 -18.81 0.90
C GLU A 130 -15.95 -17.55 0.17
N ILE A 131 -14.76 -17.05 0.50
CA ILE A 131 -14.19 -15.85 -0.12
C ILE A 131 -13.65 -16.25 -1.50
N ASN A 132 -14.55 -16.47 -2.44
CA ASN A 132 -14.22 -16.68 -3.85
C ASN A 132 -14.85 -15.58 -4.71
N ARG A 133 -14.04 -15.16 -5.69
CA ARG A 133 -14.16 -14.00 -6.59
C ARG A 133 -15.56 -13.36 -6.65
N GLU A 134 -15.60 -12.09 -6.18
CA GLU A 134 -16.70 -11.11 -6.23
C GLU A 134 -17.59 -10.96 -4.99
N THR A 135 -17.32 -11.63 -3.87
CA THR A 135 -17.98 -11.29 -2.60
C THR A 135 -17.26 -10.12 -1.94
N GLN A 136 -17.77 -8.92 -2.20
CA GLN A 136 -17.18 -7.66 -1.75
C GLN A 136 -17.36 -7.51 -0.24
N LEU A 137 -16.28 -7.18 0.48
CA LEU A 137 -16.17 -6.80 1.89
C LEU A 137 -17.47 -6.30 2.57
N GLN A 138 -18.25 -5.47 1.89
CA GLN A 138 -19.55 -4.96 2.34
C GLN A 138 -20.57 -6.05 2.70
N GLU A 139 -20.66 -7.12 1.92
CA GLU A 139 -21.58 -8.24 2.18
C GLU A 139 -21.15 -9.02 3.42
N LEU A 140 -19.84 -9.25 3.56
CA LEU A 140 -19.26 -9.90 4.74
C LEU A 140 -19.54 -9.10 6.02
N ILE A 141 -19.37 -7.77 5.98
CA ILE A 141 -19.70 -6.88 7.10
C ILE A 141 -21.20 -6.91 7.39
N LYS A 142 -22.05 -6.84 6.36
CA LYS A 142 -23.52 -6.84 6.51
C LYS A 142 -24.04 -8.12 7.17
N GLU A 143 -23.58 -9.28 6.72
CA GLU A 143 -23.99 -10.57 7.29
C GLU A 143 -23.42 -10.78 8.70
N SER A 144 -22.19 -10.34 8.95
CA SER A 144 -21.60 -10.38 10.30
C SER A 144 -22.38 -9.49 11.28
N LEU A 145 -22.80 -8.29 10.85
CA LEU A 145 -23.60 -7.38 11.67
C LEU A 145 -25.00 -7.91 11.97
N LYS A 146 -25.64 -8.64 11.05
CA LYS A 146 -26.93 -9.29 11.34
C LYS A 146 -26.80 -10.25 12.51
N ARG A 147 -25.70 -11.01 12.57
CA ARG A 147 -25.45 -11.99 13.63
C ARG A 147 -25.09 -11.34 14.96
N LEU A 148 -24.28 -10.27 14.94
CA LEU A 148 -23.91 -9.55 16.17
C LEU A 148 -25.06 -8.75 16.80
N ARG A 149 -26.14 -8.50 16.04
CA ARG A 149 -27.33 -7.76 16.49
C ARG A 149 -28.51 -8.67 16.86
N THR A 150 -28.38 -10.00 16.73
CA THR A 150 -29.41 -10.99 17.07
C THR A 150 -28.96 -11.80 18.26
#